data_AF-A0A928YFT8-F1
#
_entry.id   AF-A0A928YFT8-F1
#
_cell.length_a   1.000
_cell.length_b   1.000
_cell.length_c   1.000
_cell.angle_alpha   90.00
_cell.angle_beta   90.00
_cell.angle_gamma   90.00
#
_symmetry.space_group_name_H-M   'P 1'
#
loop_
_entity.id
_entity.type
_entity.pdbx_description
1 polymer ?
#
loop_
_entity_poly.entity_id
_entity_poly.type
_entity_poly.pdbx_seq_one_letter_code
_entity_poly.pdbx_strand_id
1 'polypeptide(L)'
;MIQDNASYHKHPTTYEWFSKNRKYTEVFNLPPYSPDFNAQEKLWKYTRKQATHNRYHETETDLCAALTHTFDTMQNNPELIIPLVAQFCSP
;
A
#
# COMPACT_ATOMS: atom_id res chain seq x y z
N MET A 1 6.92 4.01 9.74
CA MET A 1 5.68 3.74 9.00
C MET A 1 5.10 5.06 8.52
N ILE A 2 4.73 5.15 7.24
CA ILE A 2 4.01 6.29 6.67
C ILE A 2 2.55 5.86 6.50
N GLN A 3 1.60 6.68 6.92
CA GLN A 3 0.17 6.38 6.76
C GLN A 3 -0.63 7.62 6.35
N ASP A 4 -1.78 7.37 5.72
CA ASP A 4 -2.74 8.42 5.39
C ASP A 4 -3.61 8.78 6.60
N ASN A 5 -4.68 9.55 6.36
CA ASN A 5 -5.57 10.04 7.39
C ASN A 5 -6.82 9.17 7.62
N ALA A 6 -6.83 7.91 7.18
CA ALA A 6 -8.00 7.04 7.40
C ALA A 6 -8.40 6.99 8.88
N SER A 7 -9.71 6.97 9.16
CA SER A 7 -10.25 7.15 10.51
C SER A 7 -9.72 6.11 11.51
N TYR A 8 -9.51 4.87 11.04
CA TYR A 8 -8.98 3.78 11.87
C TYR A 8 -7.49 3.94 12.22
N HIS A 9 -6.70 4.68 11.44
CA HIS A 9 -5.33 5.05 11.83
C HIS A 9 -5.30 6.01 13.02
N LYS A 10 -6.41 6.71 13.27
CA LYS A 10 -6.54 7.67 14.35
C LYS A 10 -7.30 7.16 15.57
N HIS A 11 -7.74 5.91 15.53
CA HIS A 11 -8.49 5.33 16.64
C HIS A 11 -7.62 5.24 17.91
N PRO A 12 -8.18 5.50 19.11
CA PRO A 12 -7.40 5.49 20.36
C PRO A 12 -6.62 4.20 20.59
N THR A 13 -7.24 3.04 20.29
CA THR A 13 -6.57 1.74 20.43
C THR A 13 -5.33 1.60 19.54
N THR A 14 -5.38 2.15 18.33
CA THR A 14 -4.25 2.16 17.39
C THR A 14 -3.11 3.02 17.94
N TYR A 15 -3.42 4.22 18.45
CA TYR A 15 -2.42 5.12 19.05
C TYR A 15 -1.83 4.59 20.36
N GLU A 16 -2.63 3.92 21.19
CA GLU A 16 -2.15 3.24 22.40
C GLU A 16 -1.15 2.14 22.05
N TRP A 17 -1.47 1.32 21.04
CA TRP A 17 -0.56 0.29 20.56
C TRP A 17 0.74 0.90 20.04
N PHE A 18 0.66 1.96 19.22
CA PHE A 18 1.84 2.65 18.72
C PHE A 18 2.69 3.24 19.84
N SER A 19 2.07 3.81 20.86
CA SER A 19 2.76 4.38 22.02
C SER A 19 3.54 3.32 22.80
N LYS A 20 2.94 2.13 23.00
CA LYS A 20 3.60 0.97 23.64
C LYS A 20 4.73 0.37 22.80
N ASN A 21 4.71 0.56 21.49
CA ASN A 21 5.66 -0.03 20.54
C ASN A 21 6.60 0.99 19.86
N ARG A 22 6.73 2.21 20.42
CA ARG A 22 7.61 3.28 19.88
C ARG A 22 9.06 2.85 19.69
N LYS A 23 9.54 1.86 20.46
CA LYS A 23 10.88 1.28 20.30
C LYS A 23 11.10 0.65 18.91
N TYR A 24 10.04 0.13 18.30
CA TYR A 24 10.11 -0.61 17.02
C TYR A 24 9.55 0.18 15.85
N THR A 25 8.61 1.09 16.11
CA THR A 25 7.85 1.77 15.05
C THR A 25 7.65 3.25 15.34
N GLU A 26 8.24 4.08 14.49
CA GLU A 26 7.87 5.49 14.33
C GLU A 26 6.78 5.65 13.26
N VAL A 27 5.84 6.56 13.47
CA VAL A 27 4.68 6.76 12.58
C VAL A 27 4.65 8.20 12.12
N PHE A 28 4.63 8.40 10.80
CA PHE A 28 4.48 9.70 10.15
C PHE A 28 3.15 9.73 9.41
N ASN A 29 2.33 10.74 9.71
CA ASN A 29 1.06 10.96 9.04
C ASN A 29 1.28 11.89 7.83
N LEU A 30 0.74 11.50 6.68
CA LEU A 30 0.74 12.37 5.50
C LEU A 30 -0.24 13.55 5.71
N PRO A 31 -0.01 14.70 5.05
CA PRO A 31 -0.99 15.77 5.01
C PRO A 31 -2.33 15.28 4.40
N PRO A 32 -3.47 15.88 4.78
CA PRO A 32 -4.76 15.56 4.16
C PRO A 32 -4.71 15.65 2.63
N TYR A 33 -5.47 14.77 1.95
CA TYR A 33 -5.62 14.77 0.50
C TYR A 33 -4.30 14.74 -0.29
N SER A 34 -3.28 14.05 0.23
CA SER A 34 -1.96 13.98 -0.41
C SER A 34 -1.61 12.58 -0.93
N PRO A 35 -2.39 11.99 -1.86
CA PRO A 35 -2.14 10.65 -2.39
C PRO A 35 -0.80 10.57 -3.15
N ASP A 36 -0.30 11.68 -3.69
CA ASP A 36 0.98 11.71 -4.39
C ASP A 36 2.18 11.45 -3.48
N PHE A 37 2.03 11.63 -2.16
CA PHE A 37 3.04 11.28 -1.15
C PHE A 37 2.90 9.86 -0.61
N ASN A 38 1.87 9.11 -1.03
CA ASN A 38 1.65 7.74 -0.59
C ASN A 38 2.16 6.74 -1.65
N ALA A 39 3.28 6.07 -1.36
CA ALA A 39 3.87 5.07 -2.26
C ALA A 39 2.89 3.91 -2.58
N GLN A 40 2.00 3.58 -1.66
CA GLN A 40 1.00 2.53 -1.85
C GLN A 40 0.06 2.82 -3.03
N GLU A 41 -0.25 4.09 -3.31
CA GLU A 41 -1.09 4.50 -4.44
C GLU A 41 -0.44 4.13 -5.79
N LYS A 42 0.90 4.24 -5.90
CA LYS A 42 1.61 3.84 -7.12
C LYS A 42 1.55 2.32 -7.33
N LEU A 43 1.67 1.55 -6.25
CA LEU A 43 1.51 0.10 -6.30
C LEU A 43 0.08 -0.31 -6.65
N TRP A 44 -0.93 0.34 -6.06
CA TRP A 44 -2.34 0.10 -6.39
C TRP A 44 -2.67 0.40 -7.85
N LYS A 45 -2.10 1.48 -8.40
CA LYS A 45 -2.24 1.78 -9.84
C LYS A 45 -1.65 0.68 -10.72
N TYR A 46 -0.49 0.14 -10.35
CA TYR A 46 0.11 -1.01 -11.03
C TYR A 46 -0.79 -2.25 -10.91
N THR A 47 -1.21 -2.61 -9.69
CA THR A 47 -2.10 -3.76 -9.44
C THR A 47 -3.39 -3.64 -10.23
N ARG A 48 -4.02 -2.47 -10.26
CA ARG A 48 -5.22 -2.24 -11.07
C ARG A 48 -4.96 -2.52 -12.54
N LYS A 49 -3.87 -1.99 -13.11
CA LYS A 49 -3.51 -2.20 -14.52
C LYS A 49 -3.31 -3.68 -14.86
N GLN A 50 -2.70 -4.45 -13.96
CA GLN A 50 -2.37 -5.86 -14.22
C GLN A 50 -3.52 -6.83 -13.90
N ALA A 51 -4.23 -6.61 -12.80
CA ALA A 51 -5.17 -7.60 -12.23
C ALA A 51 -6.64 -7.31 -12.53
N THR A 52 -7.06 -6.04 -12.56
CA THR A 52 -8.50 -5.70 -12.54
C THR A 52 -8.96 -4.79 -13.67
N HIS A 53 -8.05 -4.11 -14.37
CA HIS A 53 -8.42 -3.21 -15.46
C HIS A 53 -9.01 -3.99 -16.63
N ASN A 54 -10.28 -3.72 -16.94
CA ASN A 54 -11.04 -4.35 -18.02
C ASN A 54 -11.08 -5.88 -17.93
N ARG A 55 -11.07 -6.43 -16.71
CA ARG A 55 -11.17 -7.87 -16.44
C ARG A 55 -12.39 -8.13 -15.57
N TYR A 56 -13.21 -9.08 -15.99
CA TYR A 56 -14.30 -9.61 -15.18
C TYR A 56 -13.80 -10.80 -14.37
N HIS A 57 -14.16 -10.84 -13.10
CA HIS A 57 -13.91 -11.95 -12.18
C HIS A 57 -15.27 -12.49 -11.76
N GLU A 58 -15.53 -13.77 -11.98
CA GLU A 58 -16.83 -14.39 -11.72
C GLU A 58 -17.08 -14.51 -10.21
N THR A 59 -16.03 -14.82 -9.45
CA THR A 59 -16.09 -14.96 -8.00
C THR A 59 -15.08 -14.08 -7.28
N GLU A 60 -15.31 -13.86 -5.97
CA GLU A 60 -14.34 -13.21 -5.09
C GLU A 60 -13.01 -13.99 -5.04
N THR A 61 -13.08 -15.32 -5.08
CA THR A 61 -11.90 -16.19 -5.11
C THR A 61 -11.04 -15.92 -6.35
N ASP A 62 -11.64 -15.73 -7.51
CA ASP A 62 -10.91 -15.42 -8.75
C ASP A 62 -10.21 -14.06 -8.66
N LEU A 63 -10.91 -13.06 -8.12
CA LEU A 63 -10.33 -11.73 -7.88
C LEU A 63 -9.15 -11.82 -6.90
N CYS A 64 -9.32 -12.53 -5.78
CA CYS A 64 -8.27 -12.72 -4.78
C CYS A 64 -7.05 -13.47 -5.35
N ALA A 65 -7.27 -14.47 -6.19
CA ALA A 65 -6.20 -15.19 -6.88
C ALA A 65 -5.44 -14.27 -7.85
N ALA A 66 -6.14 -13.45 -8.64
CA ALA A 66 -5.51 -12.49 -9.55
C ALA A 66 -4.71 -11.42 -8.82
N LEU A 67 -5.22 -10.91 -7.71
CA LEU A 67 -4.51 -9.95 -6.86
C LEU A 67 -3.25 -10.58 -6.24
N THR A 68 -3.38 -11.76 -5.62
CA THR A 68 -2.27 -12.51 -5.02
C THR A 68 -1.18 -12.79 -6.04
N HIS A 69 -1.53 -13.30 -7.22
CA HIS A 69 -0.57 -13.54 -8.29
C HIS A 69 0.16 -12.27 -8.73
N THR A 70 -0.53 -11.12 -8.76
CA THR A 70 0.10 -9.83 -9.08
C THR A 70 1.06 -9.39 -7.99
N PHE A 71 0.72 -9.60 -6.72
CA PHE A 71 1.63 -9.33 -5.59
C PHE A 71 2.86 -10.24 -5.62
N ASP A 72 2.68 -11.55 -5.85
CA ASP A 72 3.77 -12.51 -5.99
C ASP A 72 4.70 -12.14 -7.15
N THR A 73 4.14 -11.69 -8.27
CA THR A 73 4.91 -11.24 -9.43
C THR A 73 5.78 -10.04 -9.06
N MET A 74 5.23 -9.04 -8.37
CA MET A 74 6.01 -7.87 -7.91
C MET A 74 7.09 -8.26 -6.89
N GLN A 75 6.79 -9.19 -5.98
CA GLN A 75 7.74 -9.65 -4.97
C GLN A 75 8.93 -10.40 -5.59
N ASN A 76 8.68 -11.22 -6.60
CA ASN A 76 9.71 -11.98 -7.29
C ASN A 76 10.47 -11.16 -8.35
N ASN A 77 9.93 -10.01 -8.78
CA ASN A 77 10.47 -9.16 -9.84
C ASN A 77 10.40 -7.68 -9.41
N PRO A 78 11.17 -7.26 -8.40
CA PRO A 78 11.07 -5.92 -7.81
C PRO A 78 11.38 -4.79 -8.80
N GLU A 79 12.15 -5.05 -9.87
CA GLU A 79 12.44 -4.11 -10.95
C GLU A 79 11.18 -3.57 -11.65
N LEU A 80 10.05 -4.30 -11.57
CA LEU A 80 8.76 -3.86 -12.10
C LEU A 80 8.17 -2.68 -11.33
N ILE A 81 8.51 -2.56 -10.04
CA ILE A 81 7.92 -1.56 -9.13
C ILE A 81 8.93 -0.56 -8.57
N ILE A 82 10.23 -0.87 -8.57
CA ILE A 82 11.29 0.05 -8.12
C ILE A 82 11.15 1.44 -8.76
N PRO A 83 10.98 1.60 -10.09
CA PRO A 83 10.82 2.92 -10.69
C PRO A 83 9.58 3.68 -10.21
N LEU A 84 8.52 2.96 -9.81
CA LEU A 84 7.27 3.54 -9.33
C LEU A 84 7.40 4.10 -7.91
N VAL A 85 8.27 3.49 -7.10
CA VAL A 85 8.43 3.84 -5.68
C VAL A 85 9.73 4.60 -5.38
N ALA A 86 10.67 4.69 -6.34
CA ALA A 86 11.98 5.30 -6.14
C ALA A 86 11.92 6.74 -5.59
N GLN A 87 10.94 7.53 -6.02
CA GLN A 87 10.74 8.92 -5.55
C GLN A 87 10.45 9.03 -4.04
N PHE A 88 10.02 7.95 -3.39
CA PHE A 88 9.73 7.90 -1.95
C PHE A 88 10.90 7.33 -1.14
N CYS A 89 11.92 6.79 -1.80
CA CYS A 89 13.05 6.09 -1.18
C CYS A 89 14.35 6.90 -1.25
N SER A 90 14.29 8.17 -1.67
CA SER A 90 15.47 9.03 -1.68
C SER A 90 15.88 9.41 -0.25
N PRO A 91 17.19 9.45 0.04
CA PRO A 91 17.72 9.83 1.36
C PRO A 91 17.35 11.26 1.76
#